data_AF-A0A359IAN4-F1
#
_entry.id   AF-A0A359IAN4-F1
#
_cell.length_a   1.000
_cell.length_b   1.000
_cell.length_c   1.000
_cell.angle_alpha   90.00
_cell.angle_beta   90.00
_cell.angle_gamma   90.00
#
_symmetry.space_group_name_H-M   'P 1'
#
loop_
_entity.id
_entity.type
_entity.pdbx_description
1 polymer ?
#
loop_
_entity_poly.entity_id
_entity_poly.type
_entity_poly.pdbx_seq_one_letter_code
_entity_poly.pdbx_strand_id
1 'polypeptide(L)'
;MSLTRQRLKYVASDFVTTSVSFFLFNICRYHILHNELPASWSLSEFLSLPKLLWEQALIPVAMLAVYWLSGYYNRPFERSRLNEFINTFYSALFNATLIFFILLINDRGPVVSADYLLICVSFLLLLLFTYSGRLLITSSAFRRARKKNIRNNILIIGTSIQ
;
A
#
# COMPACT_ATOMS: atom_id res chain seq x y z
N MET A 1 -6.80 24.32 -4.70
CA MET A 1 -5.97 23.18 -5.16
C MET A 1 -6.91 22.24 -5.89
N SER A 2 -6.68 21.90 -7.16
CA SER A 2 -7.64 21.06 -7.90
C SER A 2 -7.70 19.65 -7.32
N LEU A 3 -8.91 19.09 -7.22
CA LEU A 3 -9.19 17.74 -6.73
C LEU A 3 -8.34 16.68 -7.46
N THR A 4 -8.23 16.80 -8.78
CA THR A 4 -7.46 15.89 -9.65
C THR A 4 -5.98 15.86 -9.29
N ARG A 5 -5.36 17.01 -9.00
CA ARG A 5 -3.94 17.07 -8.65
C ARG A 5 -3.64 16.46 -7.28
N GLN A 6 -4.60 16.50 -6.36
CA GLN A 6 -4.48 15.83 -5.07
C GLN A 6 -4.65 14.31 -5.21
N ARG A 7 -5.61 13.85 -6.01
CA ARG A 7 -5.79 12.42 -6.32
C ARG A 7 -4.53 11.83 -6.95
N LEU A 8 -3.94 12.51 -7.93
CA LEU A 8 -2.72 12.04 -8.59
C LEU A 8 -1.55 11.87 -7.60
N LYS A 9 -1.42 12.74 -6.60
CA LYS A 9 -0.39 12.59 -5.55
C LYS A 9 -0.60 11.35 -4.69
N TYR A 10 -1.85 11.06 -4.30
CA TYR A 10 -2.15 9.83 -3.56
C TYR A 10 -1.87 8.59 -4.41
N VAL A 11 -2.29 8.57 -5.68
CA VAL A 11 -2.01 7.45 -6.60
C VAL A 11 -0.51 7.24 -6.79
N ALA A 12 0.25 8.31 -7.06
CA ALA A 12 1.70 8.21 -7.24
C ALA A 12 2.41 7.73 -5.97
N SER A 13 1.98 8.22 -4.79
CA SER A 13 2.53 7.77 -3.51
C SER A 13 2.19 6.33 -3.20
N ASP A 14 0.94 5.91 -3.42
CA ASP A 14 0.52 4.52 -3.23
C ASP A 14 1.31 3.59 -4.17
N PHE A 15 1.54 4.00 -5.41
CA PHE A 15 2.35 3.25 -6.37
C PHE A 15 3.79 3.06 -5.88
N VAL A 16 4.45 4.15 -5.48
CA VAL A 16 5.84 4.11 -4.99
C VAL A 16 5.96 3.30 -3.71
N THR A 17 5.08 3.57 -2.73
CA THR A 17 5.12 2.85 -1.44
C THR A 17 4.84 1.36 -1.60
N THR A 18 3.87 0.98 -2.44
CA THR A 18 3.59 -0.43 -2.74
C THR A 18 4.75 -1.09 -3.46
N SER A 19 5.38 -0.40 -4.42
CA SER A 19 6.56 -0.91 -5.13
C SER A 19 7.73 -1.16 -4.17
N VAL A 20 7.98 -0.24 -3.25
CA VAL A 20 9.00 -0.38 -2.21
C VAL A 20 8.67 -1.52 -1.25
N SER A 21 7.41 -1.63 -0.80
CA SER A 21 6.96 -2.75 0.05
C SER A 21 7.19 -4.09 -0.62
N PHE A 22 6.85 -4.22 -1.91
CA PHE A 22 7.01 -5.47 -2.64
C PHE A 22 8.49 -5.81 -2.90
N PHE A 23 9.31 -4.80 -3.17
CA PHE A 23 10.75 -5.00 -3.30
C PHE A 23 11.38 -5.50 -1.99
N LEU A 24 11.03 -4.87 -0.86
CA LEU A 24 11.46 -5.33 0.47
C LEU A 24 10.93 -6.71 0.81
N PHE A 25 9.69 -7.00 0.42
CA PHE A 25 9.11 -8.33 0.57
C PHE A 25 9.94 -9.38 -0.16
N ASN A 26 10.39 -9.11 -1.39
CA ASN A 26 11.24 -10.02 -2.15
C ASN A 26 12.62 -10.25 -1.49
N ILE A 27 13.19 -9.23 -0.85
CA ILE A 27 14.42 -9.39 -0.04
C ILE A 27 14.16 -10.31 1.16
N CYS A 28 13.08 -10.04 1.91
CA CYS A 28 12.70 -10.90 3.05
C CYS A 28 12.42 -12.33 2.59
N ARG A 29 11.75 -12.49 1.46
CA ARG A 29 11.42 -13.77 0.85
C ARG A 29 12.66 -14.59 0.52
N TYR A 30 13.68 -13.97 -0.07
CA TYR A 30 14.96 -14.62 -0.34
C TYR A 30 15.60 -15.17 0.96
N HIS A 31 15.60 -14.38 2.04
CA HIS A 31 16.17 -14.83 3.31
C HIS A 31 15.35 -15.92 4.01
N ILE A 32 14.02 -15.85 3.94
CA ILE A 32 13.12 -16.85 4.55
C ILE A 32 13.22 -18.19 3.80
N LEU A 33 13.36 -18.16 2.47
CA LEU A 33 13.45 -19.36 1.62
C LEU A 33 14.90 -19.77 1.32
N HIS A 34 15.89 -19.18 1.98
CA HIS A 34 17.31 -19.41 1.67
C HIS A 34 17.70 -20.90 1.69
N ASN A 35 17.10 -21.68 2.59
CA ASN A 35 17.37 -23.11 2.71
C ASN A 35 16.71 -23.98 1.61
N GLU A 36 15.72 -23.43 0.90
CA GLU A 36 14.98 -24.10 -0.18
C GLU A 36 15.51 -23.70 -1.57
N LEU A 37 16.34 -22.64 -1.62
CA LEU A 37 16.93 -22.13 -2.86
C LEU A 37 18.27 -22.82 -3.14
N PRO A 38 18.68 -22.97 -4.41
CA PRO A 38 20.01 -23.45 -4.75
C PRO A 38 21.09 -22.59 -4.08
N ALA A 39 22.03 -23.20 -3.37
CA ALA A 39 23.08 -22.51 -2.60
C ALA A 39 23.98 -21.56 -3.44
N SER A 40 23.91 -21.63 -4.77
CA SER A 40 24.65 -20.79 -5.69
C SER A 40 23.99 -19.44 -6.00
N TRP A 41 22.70 -19.24 -5.68
CA TRP A 41 22.03 -18.00 -6.01
C TRP A 41 22.40 -16.89 -5.05
N SER A 42 23.00 -15.83 -5.58
CA SER A 42 23.17 -14.58 -4.84
C SER A 42 21.86 -13.78 -4.78
N LEU A 43 21.74 -12.88 -3.79
CA LEU A 43 20.57 -11.99 -3.68
C LEU A 43 20.32 -11.20 -4.97
N SER A 44 21.38 -10.73 -5.63
CA SER A 44 21.30 -9.99 -6.88
C SER A 44 20.77 -10.84 -8.04
N GLU A 45 21.17 -12.10 -8.12
CA GLU A 45 20.67 -13.02 -9.15
C GLU A 45 19.20 -13.34 -8.93
N PHE A 46 18.79 -13.59 -7.68
CA PHE A 46 17.39 -13.80 -7.34
C PHE A 46 16.53 -12.59 -7.71
N LEU A 47 16.97 -11.38 -7.35
CA LEU A 47 16.24 -10.14 -7.67
C LEU A 47 16.20 -9.83 -9.18
N SER A 48 17.16 -10.34 -9.94
CA SER A 48 17.25 -10.13 -11.39
C SER A 48 16.54 -11.23 -12.21
N LEU A 49 15.91 -12.21 -11.55
CA LEU A 49 15.12 -13.23 -12.24
C LEU A 49 14.01 -12.56 -13.08
N PRO A 50 13.86 -12.90 -14.37
CA PRO A 50 12.85 -12.30 -15.24
C PRO A 50 11.43 -12.39 -14.67
N LYS A 51 11.12 -13.49 -13.98
CA LYS A 51 9.86 -13.70 -13.24
C LYS A 51 9.66 -12.61 -12.18
N LEU A 52 10.68 -12.37 -11.35
CA LEU A 52 10.59 -11.42 -10.25
C LEU A 52 10.52 -9.97 -10.75
N LEU A 53 11.20 -9.66 -11.85
CA LEU A 53 11.11 -8.36 -12.51
C LEU A 53 9.68 -8.09 -13.03
N TRP A 54 9.03 -9.11 -13.61
CA TRP A 54 7.63 -9.01 -14.01
C TRP A 54 6.68 -8.86 -12.82
N GLU A 55 6.89 -9.62 -11.75
CA GLU A 55 6.12 -9.49 -10.51
C GLU A 55 6.29 -8.08 -9.91
N GLN A 56 7.51 -7.55 -9.90
CA GLN A 56 7.83 -6.20 -9.38
C GLN A 56 7.14 -5.08 -10.16
N ALA A 57 6.90 -5.26 -11.46
CA ALA A 57 6.17 -4.30 -12.29
C ALA A 57 4.64 -4.47 -12.16
N LEU A 58 4.15 -5.72 -12.17
CA LEU A 58 2.73 -6.02 -12.26
C LEU A 58 2.01 -5.89 -10.90
N ILE A 59 2.64 -6.34 -9.82
CA ILE A 59 2.03 -6.36 -8.47
C ILE A 59 1.63 -4.94 -8.04
N PRO A 60 2.50 -3.90 -8.08
CA PRO A 60 2.10 -2.57 -7.64
C PRO A 60 0.95 -1.98 -8.47
N VAL A 61 0.88 -2.28 -9.76
CA VAL A 61 -0.23 -1.86 -10.64
C VAL A 61 -1.53 -2.56 -10.26
N ALA A 62 -1.49 -3.86 -10.00
CA ALA A 62 -2.66 -4.62 -9.54
C ALA A 62 -3.17 -4.11 -8.18
N MET A 63 -2.27 -3.76 -7.26
CA MET A 63 -2.64 -3.21 -5.96
C MET A 63 -3.29 -1.83 -6.05
N LEU A 64 -2.88 -0.99 -7.01
CA LEU A 64 -3.57 0.28 -7.28
C LEU A 64 -5.04 0.06 -7.69
N ALA A 65 -5.34 -1.00 -8.45
CA ALA A 65 -6.71 -1.33 -8.82
C ALA A 65 -7.57 -1.65 -7.59
N VAL A 66 -7.00 -2.35 -6.60
CA VAL A 66 -7.67 -2.61 -5.31
C VAL A 66 -7.91 -1.31 -4.54
N TYR A 67 -6.91 -0.42 -4.46
CA TYR A 67 -7.09 0.88 -3.81
C TYR A 67 -8.16 1.73 -4.49
N TRP A 68 -8.23 1.66 -5.81
CA TRP A 68 -9.29 2.33 -6.57
C TRP A 68 -10.67 1.73 -6.30
N LEU A 69 -10.79 0.39 -6.33
CA LEU A 69 -12.05 -0.31 -6.05
C LEU A 69 -12.55 -0.11 -4.61
N SER A 70 -11.64 0.05 -3.65
CA SER A 70 -11.98 0.42 -2.26
C SER A 70 -12.62 1.80 -2.13
N GLY A 71 -12.64 2.60 -3.21
CA GLY A 71 -13.16 3.97 -3.20
C GLY A 71 -12.29 4.95 -2.41
N TYR A 72 -11.04 4.59 -2.11
CA TYR A 72 -10.11 5.44 -1.36
C TYR A 72 -9.95 6.82 -2.02
N TYR A 73 -9.82 6.86 -3.35
CA TYR A 73 -9.60 8.08 -4.12
C TYR A 73 -10.84 8.98 -4.30
N ASN A 74 -12.05 8.53 -3.93
CA ASN A 74 -13.27 9.31 -4.17
C ASN A 74 -13.35 10.59 -3.34
N ARG A 75 -13.00 10.53 -2.06
CA ARG A 75 -13.11 11.66 -1.10
C ARG A 75 -11.76 11.97 -0.45
N PRO A 76 -10.91 12.83 -1.06
CA PRO A 76 -9.56 13.11 -0.56
C PRO A 76 -9.46 14.17 0.56
N PHE A 77 -10.52 14.94 0.86
CA PHE A 77 -10.45 16.06 1.81
C PHE A 77 -11.23 15.87 3.13
N GLU A 78 -12.08 14.84 3.23
CA GLU A 78 -13.02 14.65 4.36
C GLU A 78 -12.75 13.36 5.14
N ARG A 79 -11.47 12.98 5.30
CA ARG A 79 -11.09 11.72 5.97
C ARG A 79 -10.49 12.01 7.34
N SER A 80 -10.99 11.30 8.36
CA SER A 80 -10.31 11.23 9.65
C SER A 80 -9.11 10.28 9.55
N ARG A 81 -8.11 10.49 10.42
CA ARG A 81 -6.91 9.63 10.48
C ARG A 81 -7.26 8.17 10.74
N LEU A 82 -8.29 7.94 11.57
CA LEU A 82 -8.78 6.59 11.87
C LEU A 82 -9.40 5.94 10.62
N ASN A 83 -10.19 6.67 9.86
CA ASN A 83 -10.82 6.13 8.64
C ASN A 83 -9.77 5.82 7.56
N GLU A 84 -8.71 6.63 7.49
CA GLU A 84 -7.55 6.37 6.62
C GLU A 84 -6.78 5.11 7.03
N PHE A 85 -6.56 4.91 8.35
CA PHE A 85 -5.95 3.70 8.88
C PHE A 85 -6.79 2.46 8.59
N ILE A 86 -8.09 2.47 8.91
CA ILE A 86 -9.00 1.34 8.71
C ILE A 86 -9.06 0.95 7.22
N ASN A 87 -9.21 1.93 6.32
CA ASN A 87 -9.23 1.63 4.89
C ASN A 87 -7.89 1.04 4.42
N THR A 88 -6.78 1.57 4.92
CA THR A 88 -5.45 1.06 4.60
C THR A 88 -5.26 -0.35 5.13
N PHE A 89 -5.71 -0.63 6.36
CA PHE A 89 -5.67 -1.95 6.99
C PHE A 89 -6.39 -3.01 6.16
N TYR A 90 -7.66 -2.77 5.81
CA TYR A 90 -8.42 -3.74 5.01
C TYR A 90 -7.86 -3.89 3.59
N SER A 91 -7.41 -2.79 2.97
CA SER A 91 -6.79 -2.87 1.64
C SER A 91 -5.46 -3.63 1.68
N ALA A 92 -4.64 -3.44 2.72
CA ALA A 92 -3.37 -4.15 2.91
C ALA A 92 -3.62 -5.63 3.20
N LEU A 93 -4.64 -5.96 3.99
CA LEU A 93 -5.04 -7.34 4.26
C LEU A 93 -5.48 -8.05 2.98
N PHE A 94 -6.33 -7.41 2.17
CA PHE A 94 -6.77 -7.96 0.89
C PHE A 94 -5.60 -8.13 -0.10
N ASN A 95 -4.73 -7.12 -0.20
CA ASN A 95 -3.54 -7.16 -1.05
C ASN A 95 -2.55 -8.24 -0.63
N ALA A 96 -2.32 -8.41 0.67
CA ALA A 96 -1.46 -9.49 1.19
C ALA A 96 -2.03 -10.88 0.84
N THR A 97 -3.35 -11.05 0.92
CA THR A 97 -4.03 -12.29 0.49
C THR A 97 -3.88 -12.52 -1.02
N LEU A 98 -3.95 -11.49 -1.85
CA LEU A 98 -3.71 -11.63 -3.29
C LEU A 98 -2.25 -12.03 -3.58
N ILE A 99 -1.28 -11.38 -2.94
CA ILE A 99 0.14 -11.72 -3.06
C ILE A 99 0.36 -13.18 -2.65
N PHE A 100 -0.28 -13.63 -1.57
CA PHE A 100 -0.22 -15.02 -1.13
C PHE A 100 -0.70 -16.00 -2.20
N PHE A 101 -1.86 -15.76 -2.83
CA PHE A 101 -2.34 -16.65 -3.89
C PHE A 101 -1.39 -16.70 -5.09
N ILE A 102 -0.80 -15.57 -5.46
CA ILE A 102 0.19 -15.52 -6.54
C ILE A 102 1.42 -16.34 -6.18
N LEU A 103 1.95 -16.18 -4.96
CA LEU A 103 3.09 -16.95 -4.46
C LEU A 103 2.80 -18.44 -4.39
N LEU A 104 1.61 -18.84 -3.94
CA LEU A 104 1.23 -20.25 -3.80
C LEU A 104 1.15 -20.96 -5.15
N ILE A 105 0.75 -20.24 -6.21
CA ILE A 105 0.79 -20.77 -7.59
C ILE A 105 2.23 -20.86 -8.09
N ASN A 106 3.04 -19.84 -7.80
CA ASN A 106 4.33 -19.64 -8.43
C ASN A 106 5.48 -20.37 -7.75
N ASP A 107 5.44 -20.56 -6.44
CA ASP A 107 6.58 -20.99 -5.62
C ASP A 107 6.09 -21.76 -4.38
N ARG A 108 5.38 -22.86 -4.62
CA ARG A 108 4.95 -23.77 -3.55
C ARG A 108 6.15 -24.50 -2.95
N GLY A 109 6.54 -24.10 -1.75
CA GLY A 109 7.54 -24.82 -0.95
C GLY A 109 6.94 -26.03 -0.21
N PRO A 110 7.78 -26.95 0.28
CA PRO A 110 7.34 -28.07 1.11
C PRO A 110 6.95 -27.64 2.54
N VAL A 111 7.44 -26.48 3.00
CA VAL A 111 7.30 -26.00 4.39
C VAL A 111 6.19 -24.94 4.50
N VAL A 112 5.03 -25.34 5.02
CA VAL A 112 3.84 -24.47 5.16
C VAL A 112 4.08 -23.30 6.14
N SER A 113 4.97 -23.44 7.12
CA SER A 113 5.23 -22.37 8.10
C SER A 113 5.90 -21.14 7.47
N ALA A 114 6.71 -21.33 6.42
CA ALA A 114 7.33 -20.22 5.68
C ALA A 114 6.28 -19.38 4.96
N ASP A 115 5.25 -20.02 4.40
CA ASP A 115 4.17 -19.34 3.68
C ASP A 115 3.37 -18.41 4.59
N TYR A 116 3.01 -18.85 5.79
CA TYR A 116 2.32 -18.00 6.77
C TYR A 116 3.17 -16.80 7.21
N LEU A 117 4.48 -16.99 7.35
CA LEU A 117 5.40 -15.90 7.67
C LEU A 117 5.46 -14.88 6.52
N LEU A 118 5.52 -15.34 5.26
CA LEU A 118 5.50 -14.46 4.08
C LEU A 118 4.21 -13.65 3.97
N ILE A 119 3.06 -14.24 4.30
CA ILE A 119 1.78 -13.51 4.36
C ILE A 119 1.85 -12.38 5.39
N CYS A 120 2.35 -12.70 6.59
CA CYS A 120 2.47 -11.74 7.68
C CYS A 120 3.42 -10.59 7.32
N VAL A 121 4.59 -10.92 6.75
CA VAL A 121 5.58 -9.93 6.29
C VAL A 121 4.99 -9.06 5.17
N SER A 122 4.30 -9.65 4.19
CA SER A 122 3.63 -8.92 3.11
C SER A 122 2.62 -7.92 3.66
N PHE A 123 1.77 -8.38 4.59
CA PHE A 123 0.77 -7.54 5.24
C PHE A 123 1.40 -6.38 6.01
N LEU A 124 2.40 -6.64 6.84
CA LEU A 124 3.07 -5.62 7.63
C LEU A 124 3.81 -4.60 6.75
N LEU A 125 4.54 -5.05 5.73
CA LEU A 125 5.23 -4.16 4.80
C LEU A 125 4.25 -3.30 4.01
N LEU A 126 3.15 -3.86 3.51
CA LEU A 126 2.13 -3.07 2.83
C LEU A 126 1.50 -2.07 3.78
N LEU A 127 1.07 -2.50 4.97
CA LEU A 127 0.43 -1.64 5.95
C LEU A 127 1.33 -0.47 6.37
N LEU A 128 2.58 -0.75 6.76
CA LEU A 128 3.50 0.27 7.27
C LEU A 128 3.83 1.32 6.20
N PHE A 129 4.30 0.89 5.02
CA PHE A 129 4.75 1.84 4.00
C PHE A 129 3.60 2.62 3.36
N THR A 130 2.49 1.96 3.03
CA THR A 130 1.35 2.65 2.40
C THR A 130 0.69 3.61 3.39
N TYR A 131 0.52 3.21 4.66
CA TYR A 131 -0.02 4.10 5.69
C TYR A 131 0.90 5.28 5.97
N SER A 132 2.21 5.06 6.09
CA SER A 132 3.18 6.14 6.25
C SER A 132 3.15 7.13 5.09
N GLY A 133 3.11 6.66 3.84
CA GLY A 133 3.01 7.53 2.66
C GLY A 133 1.73 8.38 2.68
N ARG A 134 0.59 7.75 2.97
CA ARG A 134 -0.72 8.40 3.09
C ARG A 134 -0.75 9.45 4.20
N LEU A 135 -0.22 9.11 5.37
CA LEU A 135 -0.10 10.04 6.51
C LEU A 135 0.76 11.26 6.20
N LEU A 136 1.88 11.10 5.49
CA LEU A 136 2.76 12.20 5.10
C LEU A 136 2.05 13.19 4.17
N ILE A 137 1.27 12.69 3.20
CA ILE A 137 0.49 13.53 2.28
C ILE A 137 -0.63 14.24 3.04
N THR A 138 -1.41 13.50 3.83
CA THR A 138 -2.54 14.03 4.60
C THR A 138 -2.07 15.08 5.61
N SER A 139 -0.99 14.81 6.35
CA SER A 139 -0.41 15.76 7.31
C SER A 139 0.14 17.02 6.62
N SER A 140 0.78 16.87 5.47
CA SER A 140 1.29 18.00 4.69
C SER A 140 0.16 18.85 4.11
N ALA A 141 -0.95 18.22 3.68
CA ALA A 141 -2.15 18.91 3.20
C ALA A 141 -2.81 19.72 4.34
N PHE A 142 -2.96 19.12 5.53
CA PHE A 142 -3.51 19.81 6.71
C PHE A 142 -2.63 20.97 7.18
N ARG A 143 -1.30 20.82 7.20
CA ARG A 143 -0.36 21.91 7.55
C ARG A 143 -0.47 23.06 6.56
N ARG A 144 -0.58 22.78 5.25
CA ARG A 144 -0.79 23.81 4.22
C ARG A 144 -2.17 24.47 4.30
N ALA A 145 -3.21 23.72 4.63
CA ALA A 145 -4.56 24.25 4.83
C ALA A 145 -4.65 25.21 6.02
N ARG A 146 -4.03 24.83 7.15
CA ARG A 146 -3.90 25.72 8.33
C ARG A 146 -3.10 26.98 8.03
N LYS A 147 -1.97 26.87 7.31
CA LYS A 147 -1.12 28.02 6.96
C LYS A 147 -1.76 28.96 5.91
N LYS A 148 -2.71 28.47 5.10
CA LYS A 148 -3.41 29.26 4.08
C LYS A 148 -4.79 29.78 4.51
N ASN A 149 -5.16 29.68 5.79
CA ASN A 149 -6.46 30.14 6.30
C ASN A 149 -7.63 29.68 5.41
N ILE A 150 -7.65 28.39 5.05
CA ILE A 150 -8.76 27.82 4.29
C ILE A 150 -9.96 27.73 5.24
N ARG A 151 -10.66 28.87 5.36
CA ARG A 151 -11.95 29.01 6.02
C ARG A 151 -12.93 28.26 5.13
N ASN A 152 -13.19 26.98 5.44
CA ASN A 152 -14.39 26.35 4.91
C ASN A 152 -15.55 27.25 5.32
N ASN A 153 -16.29 27.80 4.36
CA ASN A 153 -17.54 28.53 4.61
C ASN A 153 -18.56 27.50 5.11
N ILE A 154 -18.45 27.13 6.39
CA ILE A 154 -19.44 26.32 7.07
C ILE A 154 -20.57 27.29 7.41
N LEU A 155 -21.61 27.30 6.59
CA LEU A 155 -22.85 28.03 6.88
C LEU A 155 -23.66 27.16 7.86
N ILE A 156 -23.58 27.50 9.14
CA ILE A 156 -24.46 26.91 10.16
C ILE A 156 -25.78 27.66 10.09
N ILE A 157 -26.80 27.05 9.49
CA ILE A 157 -28.16 27.58 9.49
C ILE A 157 -28.82 27.11 10.78
N GLY A 158 -28.89 27.99 11.78
CA GLY A 158 -29.77 27.80 12.93
C GLY A 158 -31.20 28.19 12.54
N THR A 159 -32.14 27.25 12.57
CA THR A 159 -33.56 27.59 12.47
C THR A 159 -34.08 27.87 13.88
N SER A 160 -34.36 29.13 14.21
CA SER A 160 -35.18 29.46 15.37
C SER A 160 -36.64 29.21 15.00
N ILE A 161 -37.24 28.17 15.58
CA ILE A 161 -38.70 28.02 15.57
C ILE A 161 -39.18 28.91 16.72
N GLN A 162 -39.86 30.00 16.37
CA GLN A 162 -40.57 30.89 17.29
C GLN A 162 -42.05 30.53 17.29
#